data_AF-A0A7L3W879-F1
#
_entry.id   AF-A0A7L3W879-F1
#
_cell.length_a   1.000
_cell.length_b   1.000
_cell.length_c   1.000
_cell.angle_alpha   90.00
_cell.angle_beta   90.00
_cell.angle_gamma   90.00
#
_symmetry.space_group_name_H-M   'P 1'
#
loop_
_entity.id
_entity.type
_entity.pdbx_description
1 polymer ?
#
loop_
_entity_poly.entity_id
_entity_poly.type
_entity_poly.pdbx_seq_one_letter_code
_entity_poly.pdbx_strand_id
1 'polypeptide(L)'
;GILFNTGAGQHILKNPLIVNSIIEKAALRRTDVVLEVGPGTGNLTVKMLEKVKRVIACEIDPRLVGELQKRVQGTCLANKLEIKVGDILKTDLPFFDACVANLPYQISSPFVFKLLLHRPFFRCAILMFQREFALRLVAKPGTKLYCRLSINTQLLARVDHLMKVGKNNFRPPPKVESSVVRIEPKNPPPPINFQEWDGLVRIAFVRKNKTLSAAFKSSAVEQLLDHNYRIHCSLHNIVSSFNILNSISAYCDLHTDCSEIPENFKIAEKIQTVLKNTGYSEKRARSMDIDDFIRLLHGFNSDGIHFS
;
A
#
# COMPACT_ATOMS: atom_id res chain seq x y z
N GLY A 1 -28.96 -16.89 -17.79
CA GLY A 1 -28.00 -16.71 -16.68
C GLY A 1 -27.15 -15.48 -16.94
N ILE A 2 -26.61 -14.84 -15.90
CA ILE A 2 -25.79 -13.62 -16.05
C ILE A 2 -24.56 -13.91 -16.91
N LEU A 3 -24.30 -13.04 -17.88
CA LEU A 3 -23.04 -13.03 -18.64
C LEU A 3 -21.99 -12.23 -17.87
N PHE A 4 -20.86 -12.88 -17.58
CA PHE A 4 -19.72 -12.28 -16.87
C PHE A 4 -18.77 -11.60 -17.85
N ASN A 5 -18.34 -10.39 -17.51
CA ASN A 5 -17.37 -9.62 -18.28
C ASN A 5 -15.93 -9.96 -17.84
N THR A 6 -15.25 -10.80 -18.61
CA THR A 6 -13.85 -11.17 -18.36
C THR A 6 -12.89 -9.99 -18.50
N GLY A 7 -13.19 -9.01 -19.36
CA GLY A 7 -12.40 -7.79 -19.51
C GLY A 7 -12.40 -6.93 -18.25
N ALA A 8 -13.53 -6.91 -17.54
CA ALA A 8 -13.68 -6.24 -16.24
C ALA A 8 -13.17 -7.10 -15.05
N GLY A 9 -12.57 -8.27 -15.30
CA GLY A 9 -12.04 -9.14 -14.26
C GLY A 9 -13.11 -9.94 -13.48
N GLN A 10 -14.32 -10.09 -14.01
CA GLN A 10 -15.39 -10.86 -13.36
C GLN A 10 -15.11 -12.36 -13.43
N HIS A 11 -14.37 -12.88 -12.45
CA HIS A 11 -14.07 -14.29 -12.28
C HIS A 11 -14.68 -14.81 -10.98
N ILE A 12 -15.79 -15.53 -11.07
CA ILE A 12 -16.55 -15.98 -9.89
C ILE A 12 -15.92 -17.25 -9.33
N LEU A 13 -15.46 -17.20 -8.07
CA LEU A 13 -15.00 -18.37 -7.34
C LEU A 13 -16.17 -19.35 -7.13
N LYS A 14 -16.07 -20.57 -7.70
CA LYS A 14 -17.13 -21.59 -7.67
C LYS A 14 -16.83 -22.79 -6.78
N ASN A 15 -15.58 -23.03 -6.40
CA ASN A 15 -15.22 -24.21 -5.62
C ASN A 15 -15.59 -24.02 -4.13
N PRO A 16 -16.55 -24.79 -3.58
CA PRO A 16 -17.01 -24.63 -2.20
C PRO A 16 -15.92 -24.97 -1.17
N LEU A 17 -14.98 -25.85 -1.47
CA LEU A 17 -13.87 -26.18 -0.56
C LEU A 17 -12.94 -24.99 -0.35
N ILE A 18 -12.67 -24.25 -1.43
CA ILE A 18 -11.83 -23.03 -1.36
C ILE A 18 -12.57 -21.92 -0.63
N VAL A 19 -13.87 -21.75 -0.90
CA VAL A 19 -14.73 -20.83 -0.15
C VAL A 19 -14.67 -21.13 1.35
N ASN A 20 -14.91 -22.38 1.75
CA ASN A 20 -14.87 -22.80 3.15
C ASN A 20 -13.49 -22.55 3.78
N SER A 21 -12.40 -22.84 3.06
CA SER A 21 -11.04 -22.60 3.55
C SER A 21 -10.73 -21.11 3.71
N ILE A 22 -11.19 -20.24 2.80
CA ILE A 22 -11.09 -18.77 2.96
C ILE A 22 -11.81 -18.32 4.23
N ILE A 23 -13.04 -18.79 4.45
CA ILE A 23 -13.84 -18.42 5.63
C ILE A 23 -13.19 -18.92 6.93
N GLU A 24 -12.63 -20.13 6.93
CA GLU A 24 -11.90 -20.68 8.08
C GLU A 24 -10.65 -19.85 8.38
N LYS A 25 -9.84 -19.52 7.36
CA LYS A 25 -8.66 -18.69 7.50
C LYS A 25 -8.99 -17.23 7.85
N ALA A 26 -10.21 -16.76 7.62
CA ALA A 26 -10.65 -15.44 8.08
C ALA A 26 -10.89 -15.38 9.60
N ALA A 27 -11.01 -16.54 10.28
CA ALA A 27 -11.23 -16.64 11.72
C ALA A 27 -12.34 -15.68 12.21
N LEU A 28 -13.46 -15.69 11.49
CA LEU A 28 -14.59 -14.79 11.72
C LEU A 28 -15.25 -15.07 13.07
N ARG A 29 -15.60 -14.00 13.79
CA ARG A 29 -16.30 -14.04 15.08
C ARG A 29 -17.76 -13.66 14.87
N ARG A 30 -18.63 -14.13 15.77
CA ARG A 30 -20.08 -13.83 15.72
C ARG A 30 -20.41 -12.35 15.81
N THR A 31 -19.53 -11.57 16.45
CA THR A 31 -19.68 -10.13 16.63
C THR A 31 -19.13 -9.30 15.48
N ASP A 32 -18.37 -9.91 14.56
CA ASP A 32 -17.66 -9.18 13.52
C ASP A 32 -18.61 -8.51 12.52
N VAL A 33 -18.22 -7.32 12.07
CA VAL A 33 -18.66 -6.72 10.82
C VAL A 33 -17.63 -7.07 9.74
N VAL A 34 -18.07 -7.70 8.65
CA VAL A 34 -17.18 -8.10 7.56
C VAL A 34 -17.40 -7.23 6.34
N LEU A 35 -16.32 -6.65 5.82
CA LEU A 35 -16.31 -6.00 4.52
C LEU A 35 -16.01 -7.03 3.43
N GLU A 36 -16.97 -7.26 2.53
CA GLU A 36 -16.76 -8.05 1.33
C GLU A 36 -16.63 -7.15 0.10
N VAL A 37 -15.56 -7.30 -0.68
CA VAL A 37 -15.40 -6.53 -1.92
C VAL A 37 -15.41 -7.45 -3.12
N GLY A 38 -16.32 -7.17 -4.05
CA GLY A 38 -16.62 -8.04 -5.19
C GLY A 38 -17.34 -9.32 -4.76
N PRO A 39 -18.54 -9.23 -4.16
CA PRO A 39 -19.31 -10.41 -3.72
C PRO A 39 -19.71 -11.32 -4.89
N GLY A 40 -19.76 -10.79 -6.12
CA GLY A 40 -20.10 -11.56 -7.30
C GLY A 40 -21.52 -12.14 -7.19
N THR A 41 -21.66 -13.45 -7.36
CA THR A 41 -22.95 -14.14 -7.17
C THR A 41 -23.28 -14.45 -5.71
N GLY A 42 -22.43 -14.09 -4.75
CA GLY A 42 -22.68 -14.26 -3.31
C GLY A 42 -22.18 -15.57 -2.70
N ASN A 43 -21.27 -16.30 -3.34
CA ASN A 43 -20.79 -17.59 -2.83
C ASN A 43 -20.04 -17.47 -1.49
N LEU A 44 -19.23 -16.43 -1.31
CA LEU A 44 -18.58 -16.10 -0.04
C LEU A 44 -19.58 -15.42 0.90
N THR A 45 -20.37 -14.47 0.39
CA THR A 45 -21.37 -13.70 1.15
C THR A 45 -22.27 -14.58 2.02
N VAL A 46 -22.94 -15.58 1.43
CA VAL A 46 -23.89 -16.43 2.17
C VAL A 46 -23.20 -17.21 3.30
N LYS A 47 -21.96 -17.67 3.08
CA LYS A 47 -21.17 -18.38 4.09
C LYS A 47 -20.68 -17.47 5.21
N MET A 48 -20.44 -16.19 4.93
CA MET A 48 -20.10 -15.22 5.96
C MET A 48 -21.32 -14.83 6.79
N LEU A 49 -22.46 -14.58 6.15
CA LEU A 49 -23.72 -14.18 6.82
C LEU A 49 -24.20 -15.22 7.87
N GLU A 50 -23.92 -16.50 7.64
CA GLU A 50 -24.15 -17.60 8.61
C GLU A 50 -23.33 -17.45 9.90
N LYS A 51 -22.17 -16.77 9.85
CA LYS A 51 -21.17 -16.76 10.94
C LYS A 51 -21.03 -15.44 11.69
N VAL A 52 -21.39 -14.32 11.07
CA VAL A 52 -21.07 -12.97 11.58
C VAL A 52 -22.31 -12.15 11.92
N LYS A 53 -22.07 -10.97 12.51
CA LYS A 53 -23.13 -10.02 12.87
C LYS A 53 -23.68 -9.32 11.63
N ARG A 54 -22.80 -8.85 10.76
CA ARG A 54 -23.14 -8.07 9.56
C ARG A 54 -22.10 -8.29 8.46
N VAL A 55 -22.55 -8.34 7.21
CA VAL A 55 -21.68 -8.28 6.02
C VAL A 55 -22.02 -7.01 5.25
N ILE A 56 -21.00 -6.22 4.95
CA ILE A 56 -21.09 -5.04 4.08
C ILE A 56 -20.44 -5.42 2.76
N ALA A 57 -21.25 -5.65 1.73
CA ALA A 57 -20.80 -6.07 0.42
C ALA A 57 -20.69 -4.88 -0.53
N CYS A 58 -19.52 -4.67 -1.12
CA CYS A 58 -19.26 -3.61 -2.09
C CYS A 58 -19.17 -4.20 -3.50
N GLU A 59 -20.06 -3.76 -4.38
CA GLU A 59 -20.15 -4.25 -5.76
C GLU A 59 -20.32 -3.08 -6.73
N ILE A 60 -19.59 -3.13 -7.84
CA ILE A 60 -19.63 -2.10 -8.88
C ILE A 60 -20.69 -2.41 -9.94
N ASP A 61 -21.00 -3.70 -10.18
CA ASP A 61 -21.97 -4.14 -11.19
C ASP A 61 -23.38 -4.26 -10.59
N PRO A 62 -24.33 -3.37 -10.95
CA PRO A 62 -25.69 -3.41 -10.42
C PRO A 62 -26.44 -4.71 -10.75
N ARG A 63 -26.05 -5.43 -11.81
CA ARG A 63 -26.66 -6.72 -12.16
C ARG A 63 -26.34 -7.78 -11.12
N LEU A 64 -25.10 -7.79 -10.62
CA LEU A 64 -24.66 -8.73 -9.58
C LEU A 64 -25.28 -8.37 -8.23
N VAL A 65 -25.50 -7.08 -7.97
CA VAL A 65 -26.25 -6.59 -6.79
C VAL A 65 -27.65 -7.19 -6.75
N GLY A 66 -28.42 -7.07 -7.84
CA GLY A 66 -29.78 -7.61 -7.90
C GLY A 66 -29.82 -9.13 -7.68
N GLU A 67 -28.80 -9.84 -8.16
CA GLU A 67 -28.73 -11.30 -8.06
C GLU A 67 -28.29 -11.75 -6.65
N LEU A 68 -27.42 -10.98 -6.00
CA LEU A 68 -27.09 -11.17 -4.60
C LEU A 68 -28.29 -10.90 -3.68
N GLN A 69 -29.07 -9.83 -3.97
CA GLN A 69 -30.29 -9.51 -3.22
C GLN A 69 -31.31 -10.62 -3.32
N LYS A 70 -31.62 -11.09 -4.54
CA LYS A 70 -32.52 -12.24 -4.77
C LYS A 70 -32.03 -13.49 -4.04
N ARG A 71 -30.72 -13.74 -4.01
CA ARG A 71 -30.14 -14.93 -3.38
C ARG A 71 -30.38 -15.00 -1.87
N VAL A 72 -30.46 -13.86 -1.18
CA VAL A 72 -30.74 -13.80 0.26
C VAL A 72 -32.19 -13.47 0.58
N GLN A 73 -33.00 -13.10 -0.43
CA GLN A 73 -34.39 -12.71 -0.26
C GLN A 73 -35.21 -13.82 0.41
N GLY A 74 -36.06 -13.42 1.36
CA GLY A 74 -36.90 -14.36 2.12
C GLY A 74 -36.15 -15.18 3.18
N THR A 75 -34.84 -14.96 3.36
CA THR A 75 -34.06 -15.60 4.42
C THR A 75 -33.78 -14.63 5.57
N CYS A 76 -33.52 -15.16 6.77
CA CYS A 76 -33.07 -14.32 7.90
C CYS A 76 -31.71 -13.66 7.68
N LEU A 77 -30.93 -14.13 6.68
CA LEU A 77 -29.62 -13.58 6.33
C LEU A 77 -29.73 -12.19 5.68
N ALA A 78 -30.85 -11.88 5.03
CA ALA A 78 -31.08 -10.59 4.38
C ALA A 78 -30.88 -9.41 5.35
N ASN A 79 -31.32 -9.56 6.62
CA ASN A 79 -31.23 -8.51 7.64
C ASN A 79 -29.79 -8.21 8.08
N LYS A 80 -28.84 -9.10 7.76
CA LYS A 80 -27.42 -8.94 8.09
C LYS A 80 -26.60 -8.44 6.90
N LEU A 81 -27.18 -8.36 5.70
CA LEU A 81 -26.49 -7.95 4.49
C LEU A 81 -26.78 -6.48 4.17
N GLU A 82 -25.73 -5.69 4.11
CA GLU A 82 -25.75 -4.35 3.51
C GLU A 82 -25.01 -4.41 2.17
N ILE A 83 -25.59 -3.84 1.12
CA ILE A 83 -24.93 -3.75 -0.18
C ILE A 83 -24.67 -2.29 -0.52
N LYS A 84 -23.40 -1.95 -0.76
CA LYS A 84 -22.96 -0.64 -1.24
C LYS A 84 -22.59 -0.74 -2.72
N VAL A 85 -23.35 -0.05 -3.56
CA VAL A 85 -23.09 -0.03 -5.00
C VAL A 85 -22.10 1.09 -5.33
N GLY A 86 -21.00 0.77 -5.98
CA GLY A 86 -20.03 1.76 -6.43
C GLY A 86 -18.59 1.29 -6.52
N ASP A 87 -17.72 2.21 -6.93
CA ASP A 87 -16.27 1.99 -7.01
C ASP A 87 -15.66 2.08 -5.60
N ILE A 88 -15.24 0.92 -5.08
CA ILE A 88 -14.63 0.78 -3.76
C ILE A 88 -13.41 1.69 -3.55
N LEU A 89 -12.67 2.04 -4.62
CA LEU A 89 -11.50 2.89 -4.48
C LEU A 89 -11.89 4.33 -4.14
N LYS A 90 -13.06 4.78 -4.59
CA LYS A 90 -13.60 6.14 -4.37
C LYS A 90 -14.52 6.23 -3.15
N THR A 91 -15.11 5.13 -2.72
CA THR A 91 -16.03 5.11 -1.58
C THR A 91 -15.30 5.21 -0.25
N ASP A 92 -15.88 5.92 0.71
CA ASP A 92 -15.44 5.89 2.10
C ASP A 92 -15.79 4.56 2.76
N LEU A 93 -14.77 3.89 3.29
CA LEU A 93 -14.95 2.58 3.92
C LEU A 93 -15.58 2.78 5.31
N PRO A 94 -16.66 2.04 5.64
CA PRO A 94 -17.18 2.01 7.00
C PRO A 94 -16.21 1.26 7.92
N PHE A 95 -16.48 1.24 9.22
CA PHE A 95 -15.81 0.32 10.14
C PHE A 95 -16.09 -1.14 9.76
N PHE A 96 -15.06 -1.99 9.85
CA PHE A 96 -15.16 -3.44 9.74
C PHE A 96 -14.05 -4.12 10.56
N ASP A 97 -14.35 -5.31 11.09
CA ASP A 97 -13.40 -6.12 11.85
C ASP A 97 -12.51 -6.96 10.94
N ALA A 98 -13.07 -7.48 9.84
CA ALA A 98 -12.36 -8.28 8.86
C ALA A 98 -12.79 -7.93 7.44
N CYS A 99 -11.88 -8.11 6.48
CA CYS A 99 -12.18 -7.95 5.06
C CYS A 99 -11.96 -9.27 4.33
N VAL A 100 -12.87 -9.66 3.44
CA VAL A 100 -12.70 -10.79 2.53
C VAL A 100 -12.96 -10.30 1.12
N ALA A 101 -12.05 -10.55 0.19
CA ALA A 101 -12.23 -10.02 -1.16
C ALA A 101 -11.71 -10.94 -2.26
N ASN A 102 -12.49 -11.03 -3.33
CA ASN A 102 -12.10 -11.60 -4.62
C ASN A 102 -12.11 -10.48 -5.67
N LEU A 103 -11.06 -9.66 -5.65
CA LEU A 103 -11.01 -8.44 -6.45
C LEU A 103 -10.57 -8.72 -7.89
N PRO A 104 -11.05 -7.91 -8.85
CA PRO A 104 -10.36 -7.74 -10.11
C PRO A 104 -8.89 -7.35 -9.88
N TYR A 105 -7.99 -7.97 -10.63
CA TYR A 105 -6.56 -7.82 -10.40
C TYR A 105 -6.04 -6.40 -10.69
N GLN A 106 -6.74 -5.66 -11.55
CA GLN A 106 -6.42 -4.30 -11.96
C GLN A 106 -6.45 -3.31 -10.78
N ILE A 107 -7.29 -3.58 -9.78
CA ILE A 107 -7.45 -2.69 -8.61
C ILE A 107 -6.72 -3.21 -7.36
N SER A 108 -5.96 -4.29 -7.46
CA SER A 108 -5.34 -4.96 -6.30
C SER A 108 -4.37 -4.04 -5.55
N SER A 109 -3.47 -3.36 -6.24
CA SER A 109 -2.49 -2.46 -5.61
C SER A 109 -3.15 -1.25 -4.91
N PRO A 110 -4.00 -0.44 -5.58
CA PRO A 110 -4.62 0.71 -4.90
C PRO A 110 -5.54 0.26 -3.75
N PHE A 111 -6.22 -0.89 -3.88
CA PHE A 111 -7.06 -1.39 -2.81
C PHE A 111 -6.27 -1.83 -1.57
N VAL A 112 -5.11 -2.50 -1.74
CA VAL A 112 -4.24 -2.86 -0.61
C VAL A 112 -3.82 -1.61 0.17
N PHE A 113 -3.39 -0.54 -0.51
CA PHE A 113 -3.03 0.70 0.18
C PHE A 113 -4.23 1.41 0.81
N LYS A 114 -5.41 1.38 0.16
CA LYS A 114 -6.65 1.89 0.75
C LYS A 114 -6.98 1.16 2.06
N LEU A 115 -6.79 -0.15 2.13
CA LEU A 115 -6.94 -0.92 3.37
C LEU A 115 -5.89 -0.52 4.42
N LEU A 116 -4.61 -0.49 4.07
CA LEU A 116 -3.54 -0.20 5.05
C LEU A 116 -3.64 1.22 5.66
N LEU A 117 -4.18 2.17 4.89
CA LEU A 117 -4.41 3.55 5.33
C LEU A 117 -5.78 3.74 6.00
N HIS A 118 -6.67 2.75 5.93
CA HIS A 118 -8.00 2.84 6.55
C HIS A 118 -7.91 2.94 8.07
N ARG A 119 -8.80 3.75 8.64
CA ARG A 119 -9.02 3.88 10.08
C ARG A 119 -10.53 3.83 10.36
N PRO A 120 -10.98 3.24 11.48
CA PRO A 120 -10.20 2.50 12.49
C PRO A 120 -9.51 1.23 11.93
N PHE A 121 -8.55 0.67 12.67
CA PHE A 121 -7.86 -0.55 12.23
C PHE A 121 -8.80 -1.75 12.22
N PHE A 122 -8.73 -2.54 11.15
CA PHE A 122 -9.32 -3.88 11.09
C PHE A 122 -8.34 -4.93 11.60
N ARG A 123 -8.84 -6.11 11.99
CA ARG A 123 -8.05 -7.21 12.52
C ARG A 123 -7.25 -7.93 11.43
N CYS A 124 -7.92 -8.36 10.37
CA CYS A 124 -7.28 -9.05 9.25
C CYS A 124 -8.07 -8.92 7.95
N ALA A 125 -7.38 -9.00 6.82
CA ALA A 125 -7.96 -9.10 5.49
C ALA A 125 -7.51 -10.41 4.83
N ILE A 126 -8.46 -11.17 4.27
CA ILE A 126 -8.22 -12.38 3.47
C ILE A 126 -8.54 -12.07 2.02
N LEU A 127 -7.49 -11.85 1.23
CA LEU A 127 -7.59 -11.28 -0.10
C LEU A 127 -7.09 -12.29 -1.13
N MET A 128 -7.83 -12.43 -2.23
CA MET A 128 -7.40 -13.23 -3.36
C MET A 128 -6.78 -12.37 -4.45
N PHE A 129 -5.59 -12.77 -4.90
CA PHE A 129 -4.82 -12.06 -5.92
C PHE A 129 -4.28 -13.01 -6.99
N GLN A 130 -3.77 -12.46 -8.08
CA GLN A 130 -2.89 -13.21 -8.99
C GLN A 130 -1.70 -13.78 -8.22
N ARG A 131 -1.22 -14.95 -8.64
CA ARG A 131 -0.07 -15.62 -8.01
C ARG A 131 1.17 -14.72 -7.95
N GLU A 132 1.52 -14.05 -9.05
CA GLU A 132 2.71 -13.19 -9.11
C GLU A 132 2.57 -11.99 -8.15
N PHE A 133 1.43 -11.32 -8.13
CA PHE A 133 1.13 -10.23 -7.21
C PHE A 133 1.19 -10.68 -5.74
N ALA A 134 0.56 -11.81 -5.40
CA ALA A 134 0.59 -12.38 -4.05
C ALA A 134 2.03 -12.69 -3.60
N LEU A 135 2.84 -13.28 -4.47
CA LEU A 135 4.25 -13.58 -4.18
C LEU A 135 5.09 -12.31 -4.01
N ARG A 136 4.76 -11.22 -4.71
CA ARG A 136 5.40 -9.92 -4.49
C ARG A 136 5.08 -9.33 -3.12
N LEU A 137 3.85 -9.45 -2.63
CA LEU A 137 3.48 -8.93 -1.29
C LEU A 137 4.31 -9.58 -0.18
N VAL A 138 4.54 -10.89 -0.26
CA VAL A 138 5.29 -11.68 0.74
C VAL A 138 6.79 -11.81 0.42
N ALA A 139 7.27 -11.18 -0.66
CA ALA A 139 8.66 -11.30 -1.06
C ALA A 139 9.59 -10.70 0.00
N LYS A 140 10.61 -11.45 0.42
CA LYS A 140 11.65 -10.99 1.35
C LYS A 140 12.78 -10.28 0.60
N PRO A 141 13.58 -9.43 1.27
CA PRO A 141 14.80 -8.87 0.71
C PRO A 141 15.70 -9.97 0.11
N GLY A 142 16.34 -9.65 -1.01
CA GLY A 142 17.20 -10.55 -1.78
C GLY A 142 16.46 -11.44 -2.78
N THR A 143 15.15 -11.61 -2.65
CA THR A 143 14.38 -12.47 -3.55
C THR A 143 14.06 -11.79 -4.90
N LYS A 144 13.88 -12.59 -5.96
CA LYS A 144 13.61 -12.11 -7.33
C LYS A 144 12.40 -11.15 -7.39
N LEU A 145 11.34 -11.46 -6.65
CA LEU A 145 10.07 -10.73 -6.64
C LEU A 145 10.05 -9.55 -5.65
N TYR A 146 11.11 -9.33 -4.88
CA TYR A 146 11.19 -8.19 -3.96
C TYR A 146 11.11 -6.86 -4.71
N CYS A 147 10.19 -5.99 -4.31
CA CYS A 147 9.91 -4.72 -4.98
C CYS A 147 9.31 -3.70 -4.01
N ARG A 148 9.05 -2.48 -4.50
CA ARG A 148 8.39 -1.41 -3.73
C ARG A 148 7.06 -1.85 -3.10
N LEU A 149 6.27 -2.68 -3.79
CA LEU A 149 5.04 -3.23 -3.23
C LEU A 149 5.33 -4.07 -1.97
N SER A 150 6.35 -4.93 -2.03
CA SER A 150 6.76 -5.79 -0.92
C SER A 150 7.07 -4.97 0.32
N ILE A 151 8.00 -4.02 0.20
CA ILE A 151 8.48 -3.27 1.35
C ILE A 151 7.41 -2.32 1.92
N ASN A 152 6.62 -1.66 1.06
CA ASN A 152 5.57 -0.75 1.51
C ASN A 152 4.44 -1.50 2.24
N THR A 153 4.02 -2.66 1.74
CA THR A 153 3.02 -3.48 2.42
C THR A 153 3.57 -4.02 3.75
N GLN A 154 4.81 -4.53 3.76
CA GLN A 154 5.44 -5.10 4.96
C GLN A 154 5.81 -4.06 6.02
N LEU A 155 5.99 -2.78 5.63
CA LEU A 155 6.11 -1.68 6.57
C LEU A 155 4.86 -1.58 7.46
N LEU A 156 3.69 -1.60 6.82
CA LEU A 156 2.40 -1.29 7.45
C LEU A 156 1.65 -2.53 7.97
N ALA A 157 1.99 -3.74 7.52
CA ALA A 157 1.27 -4.96 7.88
C ALA A 157 2.16 -6.20 7.94
N ARG A 158 1.68 -7.22 8.65
CA ARG A 158 2.12 -8.61 8.47
C ARG A 158 1.37 -9.21 7.29
N VAL A 159 2.07 -9.97 6.45
CA VAL A 159 1.52 -10.54 5.23
C VAL A 159 1.92 -12.00 5.09
N ASP A 160 0.93 -12.88 4.96
CA ASP A 160 1.13 -14.32 4.85
C ASP A 160 0.49 -14.88 3.58
N HIS A 161 1.22 -15.73 2.87
CA HIS A 161 0.66 -16.53 1.77
C HIS A 161 -0.05 -17.74 2.35
N LEU A 162 -1.37 -17.83 2.16
CA LEU A 162 -2.18 -18.86 2.81
C LEU A 162 -2.35 -20.11 1.96
N MET A 163 -2.72 -19.95 0.69
CA MET A 163 -2.96 -21.08 -0.22
C MET A 163 -2.90 -20.68 -1.69
N LYS A 164 -2.64 -21.68 -2.54
CA LYS A 164 -2.69 -21.58 -4.00
C LYS A 164 -4.09 -21.91 -4.50
N VAL A 165 -4.61 -21.15 -5.46
CA VAL A 165 -5.93 -21.38 -6.07
C VAL A 165 -5.77 -21.51 -7.59
N GLY A 166 -6.11 -22.69 -8.11
CA GLY A 166 -6.07 -22.98 -9.55
C GLY A 166 -7.13 -22.22 -10.35
N LYS A 167 -6.81 -21.83 -11.59
CA LYS A 167 -7.75 -21.11 -12.48
C LYS A 167 -9.08 -21.84 -12.75
N ASN A 168 -9.09 -23.18 -12.67
CA ASN A 168 -10.28 -24.00 -12.88
C ASN A 168 -11.35 -23.86 -11.77
N ASN A 169 -10.98 -23.23 -10.65
CA ASN A 169 -11.89 -22.95 -9.53
C ASN A 169 -12.77 -21.71 -9.78
N PHE A 170 -12.63 -21.06 -10.93
CA PHE A 170 -13.38 -19.87 -11.29
C PHE A 170 -14.32 -20.12 -12.46
N ARG A 171 -15.33 -19.26 -12.60
CA ARG A 171 -16.21 -19.17 -13.76
C ARG A 171 -16.45 -17.72 -14.14
N PRO A 172 -16.09 -17.30 -15.36
CA PRO A 172 -15.15 -17.96 -16.28
C PRO A 172 -13.73 -18.09 -15.70
N PRO A 173 -12.90 -19.05 -16.14
CA PRO A 173 -11.52 -19.18 -15.68
C PRO A 173 -10.65 -17.96 -16.03
N PRO A 174 -9.81 -17.44 -15.11
CA PRO A 174 -8.78 -16.45 -15.45
C PRO A 174 -7.65 -17.08 -16.28
N LYS A 175 -6.85 -16.23 -16.92
CA LYS A 175 -5.67 -16.67 -17.69
C LYS A 175 -4.51 -17.14 -16.81
N VAL A 176 -4.50 -16.72 -15.54
CA VAL A 176 -3.39 -16.94 -14.60
C VAL A 176 -3.86 -17.60 -13.31
N GLU A 177 -2.90 -18.17 -12.60
CA GLU A 177 -3.09 -18.77 -11.28
C GLU A 177 -3.35 -17.71 -10.20
N SER A 178 -4.08 -18.09 -9.14
CA SER A 178 -4.42 -17.22 -8.01
C SER A 178 -3.77 -17.67 -6.70
N SER A 179 -3.75 -16.79 -5.70
CA SER A 179 -3.43 -17.13 -4.31
C SER A 179 -4.29 -16.34 -3.34
N VAL A 180 -4.50 -16.92 -2.16
CA VAL A 180 -5.09 -16.23 -1.01
C VAL A 180 -3.97 -15.74 -0.11
N VAL A 181 -4.06 -14.49 0.31
CA VAL A 181 -3.10 -13.80 1.17
C VAL A 181 -3.84 -13.24 2.38
N ARG A 182 -3.23 -13.36 3.56
CA ARG A 182 -3.67 -12.66 4.77
C ARG A 182 -2.86 -11.37 4.93
N ILE A 183 -3.53 -10.27 5.26
CA ILE A 183 -2.92 -9.00 5.62
C ILE A 183 -3.44 -8.58 6.99
N GLU A 184 -2.54 -8.35 7.94
CA GLU A 184 -2.86 -7.86 9.29
C GLU A 184 -2.15 -6.52 9.51
N PRO A 185 -2.86 -5.38 9.59
CA PRO A 185 -2.26 -4.09 9.88
C PRO A 185 -1.48 -4.11 11.19
N LYS A 186 -0.31 -3.46 11.21
CA LYS A 186 0.42 -3.22 12.45
C LYS A 186 -0.30 -2.12 13.23
N ASN A 187 -0.64 -2.42 14.49
CA ASN A 187 -1.28 -1.48 15.40
C ASN A 187 -0.53 -1.49 16.75
N PRO A 188 0.17 -0.40 17.13
CA PRO A 188 0.32 0.84 16.37
C PRO A 188 1.15 0.65 15.09
N PRO A 189 0.92 1.48 14.05
CA PRO A 189 1.79 1.51 12.88
C PRO A 189 3.14 2.14 13.26
N PRO A 190 4.22 1.88 12.50
CA PRO A 190 5.48 2.57 12.74
C PRO A 190 5.31 4.09 12.59
N PRO A 191 5.96 4.92 13.42
CA PRO A 191 5.83 6.38 13.40
C PRO A 191 6.63 6.99 12.25
N ILE A 192 6.28 6.62 11.02
CA ILE A 192 6.97 7.01 9.80
C ILE A 192 5.98 7.74 8.90
N ASN A 193 6.35 8.93 8.42
CA ASN A 193 5.59 9.60 7.37
C ASN A 193 5.62 8.74 6.10
N PHE A 194 4.46 8.22 5.70
CA PHE A 194 4.37 7.29 4.57
C PHE A 194 4.71 7.96 3.23
N GLN A 195 4.47 9.27 3.09
CA GLN A 195 4.79 10.00 1.86
C GLN A 195 6.31 10.11 1.67
N GLU A 196 7.02 10.52 2.72
CA GLU A 196 8.48 10.53 2.80
C GLU A 196 9.07 9.15 2.48
N TRP A 197 8.56 8.13 3.17
CA TRP A 197 8.97 6.74 2.98
C TRP A 197 8.77 6.28 1.52
N ASP A 198 7.58 6.51 0.95
CA ASP A 198 7.27 6.09 -0.41
C ASP A 198 8.12 6.84 -1.44
N GLY A 199 8.46 8.11 -1.21
CA GLY A 199 9.35 8.91 -2.03
C GLY A 199 10.75 8.30 -2.10
N LEU A 200 11.36 8.00 -0.94
CA LEU A 200 12.66 7.33 -0.86
C LEU A 200 12.63 5.95 -1.54
N VAL A 201 11.66 5.11 -1.19
CA VAL A 201 11.53 3.75 -1.74
C VAL A 201 11.31 3.81 -3.25
N ARG A 202 10.53 4.77 -3.76
CA ARG A 202 10.30 4.93 -5.20
C ARG A 202 11.61 5.16 -5.94
N ILE A 203 12.47 6.05 -5.47
CA ILE A 203 13.78 6.33 -6.07
C ILE A 203 14.64 5.07 -6.05
N ALA A 204 14.75 4.42 -4.89
CA ALA A 204 15.60 3.25 -4.71
C ALA A 204 15.19 2.05 -5.59
N PHE A 205 13.88 1.85 -5.83
CA PHE A 205 13.36 0.71 -6.56
C PHE A 205 13.22 0.91 -8.08
N VAL A 206 13.46 2.10 -8.64
CA VAL A 206 13.46 2.31 -10.11
C VAL A 206 14.41 1.31 -10.79
N ARG A 207 15.62 1.16 -10.24
CA ARG A 207 16.62 0.18 -10.69
C ARG A 207 17.15 -0.62 -9.50
N LYS A 208 16.31 -1.47 -8.91
CA LYS A 208 16.62 -2.21 -7.66
C LYS A 208 17.95 -3.00 -7.62
N ASN A 209 18.53 -3.32 -8.78
CA ASN A 209 19.81 -4.04 -8.91
C ASN A 209 21.04 -3.12 -9.01
N LYS A 210 20.85 -1.81 -9.17
CA LYS A 210 21.91 -0.80 -9.14
C LYS A 210 22.10 -0.29 -7.71
N THR A 211 23.27 0.27 -7.45
CA THR A 211 23.62 0.83 -6.14
C THR A 211 22.76 2.06 -5.84
N LEU A 212 22.59 2.41 -4.57
CA LEU A 212 21.87 3.62 -4.18
C LEU A 212 22.57 4.86 -4.72
N SER A 213 23.91 4.94 -4.68
CA SER A 213 24.64 6.04 -5.34
C SER A 213 24.20 6.25 -6.80
N ALA A 214 24.03 5.17 -7.57
CA ALA A 214 23.56 5.24 -8.95
C ALA A 214 22.04 5.51 -9.09
N ALA A 215 21.24 5.26 -8.07
CA ALA A 215 19.81 5.58 -8.05
C ALA A 215 19.57 7.08 -7.87
N PHE A 216 20.41 7.75 -7.07
CA PHE A 216 20.28 9.17 -6.75
C PHE A 216 20.93 10.12 -7.77
N LYS A 217 21.76 9.62 -8.69
CA LYS A 217 22.38 10.42 -9.79
C LYS A 217 21.43 10.79 -10.95
N SER A 218 20.12 10.58 -10.79
CA SER A 218 19.15 10.96 -11.82
C SER A 218 18.85 12.45 -11.68
N SER A 219 18.86 13.19 -12.79
CA SER A 219 18.57 14.63 -12.80
C SER A 219 17.22 14.96 -12.15
N ALA A 220 16.19 14.15 -12.40
CA ALA A 220 14.87 14.34 -11.78
C ALA A 220 14.90 14.15 -10.26
N VAL A 221 15.76 13.26 -9.75
CA VAL A 221 15.94 13.04 -8.30
C VAL A 221 16.72 14.18 -7.68
N GLU A 222 17.79 14.62 -8.32
CA GLU A 222 18.58 15.77 -7.85
C GLU A 222 17.73 17.05 -7.79
N GLN A 223 16.93 17.31 -8.83
CA GLN A 223 16.02 18.47 -8.86
C GLN A 223 14.96 18.42 -7.75
N LEU A 224 14.34 17.25 -7.51
CA LEU A 224 13.37 17.05 -6.44
C LEU A 224 14.00 17.35 -5.07
N LEU A 225 15.16 16.76 -4.79
CA LEU A 225 15.79 16.88 -3.49
C LEU A 225 16.42 18.26 -3.27
N ASP A 226 16.92 18.93 -4.32
CA ASP A 226 17.40 20.31 -4.24
C ASP A 226 16.26 21.26 -3.88
N HIS A 227 15.12 21.11 -4.56
CA HIS A 227 13.92 21.90 -4.27
C HIS A 227 13.48 21.74 -2.82
N ASN A 228 13.32 20.50 -2.36
CA ASN A 228 12.90 20.22 -0.98
C ASN A 228 13.93 20.69 0.06
N TYR A 229 15.22 20.54 -0.23
CA TYR A 229 16.28 21.04 0.64
C TYR A 229 16.27 22.56 0.76
N ARG A 230 16.05 23.30 -0.34
CA ARG A 230 15.91 24.76 -0.31
C ARG A 230 14.70 25.22 0.49
N ILE A 231 13.58 24.50 0.41
CA ILE A 231 12.41 24.75 1.27
C ILE A 231 12.78 24.54 2.73
N HIS A 232 13.43 23.43 3.06
CA HIS A 232 13.90 23.16 4.41
C HIS A 232 14.79 24.29 4.93
N CYS A 233 15.78 24.72 4.13
CA CYS A 233 16.65 25.83 4.49
C CYS A 233 15.90 27.14 4.73
N SER A 234 14.94 27.48 3.86
CA SER A 234 14.08 28.66 4.03
C SER A 234 13.29 28.62 5.34
N LEU A 235 12.71 27.46 5.67
CA LEU A 235 11.94 27.27 6.92
C LEU A 235 12.79 27.34 8.19
N HIS A 236 14.09 27.05 8.09
CA HIS A 236 15.03 27.05 9.21
C HIS A 236 15.97 28.26 9.20
N ASN A 237 15.69 29.29 8.39
CA ASN A 237 16.52 30.48 8.23
C ASN A 237 17.98 30.19 7.87
N ILE A 238 18.22 29.11 7.12
CA ILE A 238 19.52 28.77 6.53
C ILE A 238 19.63 29.59 5.24
N VAL A 239 20.32 30.72 5.31
CA VAL A 239 20.28 31.76 4.26
C VAL A 239 21.15 31.36 3.07
N SER A 240 20.63 31.48 1.84
CA SER A 240 21.45 31.44 0.63
C SER A 240 22.19 32.78 0.48
N SER A 241 23.51 32.76 0.27
CA SER A 241 24.38 33.96 0.23
C SER A 241 23.89 35.08 -0.70
N PHE A 242 23.06 34.77 -1.70
CA PHE A 242 22.46 35.73 -2.63
C PHE A 242 21.40 36.68 -2.02
N ASN A 243 20.71 36.29 -0.95
CA ASN A 243 19.61 37.12 -0.39
C ASN A 243 20.05 38.15 0.66
N ILE A 244 21.31 38.09 1.10
CA ILE A 244 21.85 39.03 2.09
C ILE A 244 22.03 40.42 1.47
N LEU A 245 22.30 40.51 0.16
CA LEU A 245 22.52 41.81 -0.50
C LEU A 245 21.25 42.60 -0.83
N ASN A 246 20.05 41.98 -0.79
CA ASN A 246 18.79 42.65 -1.14
C ASN A 246 17.80 42.82 0.03
N SER A 247 18.15 42.39 1.25
CA SER A 247 17.24 42.50 2.40
C SER A 247 17.87 43.02 3.70
N ILE A 248 19.15 43.43 3.70
CA ILE A 248 19.69 44.26 4.79
C ILE A 248 19.15 45.69 4.62
N SER A 249 17.95 45.93 5.15
CA SER A 249 17.52 47.28 5.56
C SER A 249 16.58 47.29 6.76
N ALA A 250 15.97 46.18 7.18
CA ALA A 250 15.18 46.22 8.40
C ALA A 250 15.10 44.85 9.08
N TYR A 251 15.57 44.80 10.33
CA TYR A 251 15.39 43.70 11.28
C TYR A 251 16.15 42.39 11.00
N CYS A 252 17.40 42.33 11.43
CA CYS A 252 18.01 41.07 11.84
C CYS A 252 18.69 41.30 13.19
N ASP A 253 18.04 40.83 14.25
CA ASP A 253 18.60 40.76 15.58
C ASP A 253 19.81 39.83 15.58
N LEU A 254 20.86 40.32 16.23
CA LEU A 254 22.23 39.84 16.20
C LEU A 254 22.41 38.63 17.13
N HIS A 255 21.70 37.50 16.97
CA HIS A 255 21.99 36.28 17.74
C HIS A 255 21.44 34.95 17.19
N THR A 256 21.23 34.82 15.88
CA THR A 256 20.89 33.51 15.29
C THR A 256 22.09 32.99 14.51
N ASP A 257 22.60 31.81 14.87
CA ASP A 257 23.60 31.06 14.09
C ASP A 257 23.00 30.71 12.72
N CYS A 258 23.05 31.66 11.78
CA CYS A 258 22.59 31.47 10.42
C CYS A 258 23.64 30.65 9.67
N SER A 259 23.46 29.33 9.58
CA SER A 259 24.21 28.50 8.65
C SER A 259 23.87 28.91 7.22
N GLU A 260 24.86 29.24 6.39
CA GLU A 260 24.62 29.67 5.00
C GLU A 260 24.64 28.49 4.02
N ILE A 261 23.79 28.53 2.97
CA ILE A 261 23.96 27.65 1.80
C ILE A 261 25.06 28.27 0.93
N PRO A 262 26.19 27.58 0.70
CA PRO A 262 27.27 28.11 -0.13
C PRO A 262 26.79 28.40 -1.55
N GLU A 263 27.33 29.44 -2.18
CA GLU A 263 27.03 29.85 -3.56
C GLU A 263 27.25 28.72 -4.59
N ASN A 264 28.21 27.84 -4.31
CA ASN A 264 28.55 26.68 -5.12
C ASN A 264 27.92 25.37 -4.62
N PHE A 265 26.84 25.45 -3.85
CA PHE A 265 26.17 24.27 -3.30
C PHE A 265 25.66 23.35 -4.41
N LYS A 266 26.03 22.07 -4.30
CA LYS A 266 25.54 21.00 -5.17
C LYS A 266 24.86 19.93 -4.33
N ILE A 267 23.55 19.79 -4.52
CA ILE A 267 22.76 18.75 -3.86
C ILE A 267 23.34 17.35 -4.08
N ALA A 268 23.90 17.09 -5.27
CA ALA A 268 24.48 15.80 -5.61
C ALA A 268 25.62 15.41 -4.66
N GLU A 269 26.49 16.35 -4.31
CA GLU A 269 27.61 16.12 -3.39
C GLU A 269 27.11 15.88 -1.96
N LYS A 270 26.11 16.65 -1.51
CA LYS A 270 25.47 16.42 -0.20
C LYS A 270 24.80 15.04 -0.14
N ILE A 271 24.04 14.63 -1.16
CA ILE A 271 23.42 13.30 -1.24
C ILE A 271 24.47 12.19 -1.16
N GLN A 272 25.56 12.28 -1.92
CA GLN A 272 26.62 11.27 -1.87
C GLN A 272 27.30 11.24 -0.50
N THR A 273 27.45 12.39 0.16
CA THR A 273 27.99 12.48 1.52
C THR A 273 27.10 11.76 2.53
N VAL A 274 25.78 12.01 2.51
CA VAL A 274 24.80 11.29 3.35
C VAL A 274 24.85 9.78 3.09
N LEU A 275 24.87 9.36 1.83
CA LEU A 275 24.95 7.94 1.46
C LEU A 275 26.25 7.28 1.92
N LYS A 276 27.37 8.00 1.93
CA LYS A 276 28.67 7.50 2.40
C LYS A 276 28.71 7.41 3.91
N ASN A 277 28.26 8.45 4.62
CA ASN A 277 28.23 8.51 6.08
C ASN A 277 27.32 7.43 6.68
N THR A 278 26.20 7.16 6.02
CA THR A 278 25.24 6.12 6.45
C THR A 278 25.64 4.71 6.00
N GLY A 279 26.69 4.56 5.17
CA GLY A 279 27.15 3.26 4.67
C GLY A 279 26.25 2.62 3.59
N TYR A 280 25.36 3.39 2.97
CA TYR A 280 24.38 2.90 2.00
C TYR A 280 24.76 3.11 0.53
N SER A 281 25.84 3.86 0.23
CA SER A 281 26.28 4.18 -1.15
C SER A 281 26.29 2.97 -2.10
N GLU A 282 26.92 1.86 -1.67
CA GLU A 282 27.09 0.63 -2.47
C GLU A 282 25.98 -0.41 -2.26
N LYS A 283 25.06 -0.17 -1.30
CA LYS A 283 23.91 -1.05 -1.08
C LYS A 283 22.93 -0.94 -2.25
N ARG A 284 22.11 -1.98 -2.39
CA ARG A 284 21.12 -2.10 -3.47
C ARG A 284 19.75 -2.35 -2.85
N ALA A 285 18.72 -1.64 -3.33
CA ALA A 285 17.37 -1.76 -2.81
C ALA A 285 16.83 -3.20 -2.82
N ARG A 286 17.28 -4.05 -3.76
CA ARG A 286 16.85 -5.46 -3.83
C ARG A 286 17.15 -6.27 -2.56
N SER A 287 18.13 -5.87 -1.74
CA SER A 287 18.60 -6.62 -0.57
C SER A 287 18.43 -5.87 0.75
N MET A 288 17.95 -4.63 0.71
CA MET A 288 17.71 -3.83 1.91
C MET A 288 16.37 -4.24 2.53
N ASP A 289 16.32 -4.32 3.85
CA ASP A 289 15.10 -4.57 4.62
C ASP A 289 14.45 -3.26 5.11
N ILE A 290 13.42 -3.37 5.94
CA ILE A 290 12.70 -2.21 6.46
C ILE A 290 13.62 -1.32 7.31
N ASP A 291 14.43 -1.91 8.19
CA ASP A 291 15.30 -1.16 9.10
C ASP A 291 16.40 -0.42 8.34
N ASP A 292 16.92 -1.02 7.26
CA ASP A 292 17.84 -0.36 6.35
C ASP A 292 17.24 0.91 5.73
N PHE A 293 16.00 0.87 5.29
CA PHE A 293 15.32 2.05 4.74
C PHE A 293 14.95 3.07 5.82
N ILE A 294 14.61 2.66 7.04
CA ILE A 294 14.37 3.57 8.16
C ILE A 294 15.64 4.35 8.50
N ARG A 295 16.78 3.66 8.61
CA ARG A 295 18.09 4.28 8.89
C ARG A 295 18.49 5.23 7.77
N LEU A 296 18.28 4.84 6.52
CA LEU A 296 18.57 5.67 5.37
C LEU A 296 17.70 6.93 5.34
N LEU A 297 16.39 6.79 5.58
CA LEU A 297 15.46 7.91 5.65
C LEU A 297 15.84 8.86 6.79
N HIS A 298 16.16 8.32 7.96
CA HIS A 298 16.63 9.12 9.09
C HIS A 298 17.90 9.90 8.73
N GLY A 299 18.88 9.25 8.10
CA GLY A 299 20.12 9.90 7.66
C GLY A 299 19.86 11.08 6.70
N PHE A 300 18.93 10.94 5.75
CA PHE A 300 18.55 12.07 4.88
C PHE A 300 17.82 13.19 5.65
N ASN A 301 16.83 12.83 6.47
CA ASN A 301 16.03 13.81 7.22
C ASN A 301 16.87 14.60 8.23
N SER A 302 17.83 13.95 8.90
CA SER A 302 18.78 14.60 9.80
C SER A 302 19.71 15.59 9.10
N ASP A 303 19.91 15.42 7.79
CA ASP A 303 20.66 16.33 6.93
C ASP A 303 19.77 17.37 6.22
N GLY A 304 18.49 17.46 6.58
CA GLY A 304 17.51 18.39 6.01
C GLY A 304 16.99 18.00 4.62
N ILE A 305 17.28 16.78 4.16
CA ILE A 305 16.84 16.28 2.85
C ILE A 305 15.55 15.48 3.01
N HIS A 306 14.50 15.96 2.36
CA HIS A 306 13.14 15.42 2.42
C HIS A 306 12.67 14.92 1.04
N PHE A 307 11.83 13.89 1.02
CA PHE A 307 11.30 13.24 -0.19
C PHE A 307 9.86 13.64 -0.53
N SER A 308 9.22 14.47 0.30
CA SER A 308 7.89 15.03 0.11
C SER A 308 7.81 16.47 0.55
#